data_AF-A0A066U7P8-F1
#
_entry.id   AF-A0A066U7P8-F1
#
_cell.length_a   1.000
_cell.length_b   1.000
_cell.length_c   1.000
_cell.angle_alpha   90.00
_cell.angle_beta   90.00
_cell.angle_gamma   90.00
#
_symmetry.space_group_name_H-M   'P 1'
#
loop_
_entity.id
_entity.type
_entity.pdbx_description
1 polymer ?
#
loop_
_entity_poly.entity_id
_entity_poly.type
_entity_poly.pdbx_seq_one_letter_code
_entity_poly.pdbx_strand_id
1 'polypeptide(L)'
;MLRAARGGADDDLADAVIAVARSRSPRLPAAVVVELTGLCAEAITGRRPTAGNRVYTAQIENEQAGAVGIDHLPPNLRGAVRAVLAALNDDPFDSAVQAELATSGDPAEIAEVIFHCLGWLLELDEEPRSLPPSLRCFTD
;
A
#
# COMPACT_ATOMS: atom_id res chain seq x y z
N MET A 1 -12.21 -10.03 -18.35
CA MET A 1 -10.82 -9.92 -18.85
C MET A 1 -9.76 -10.16 -17.77
N LEU A 2 -9.96 -9.76 -16.50
CA LEU A 2 -9.04 -10.09 -15.38
C LEU A 2 -8.90 -11.61 -15.08
N ARG A 3 -9.90 -12.43 -15.41
CA ARG A 3 -9.96 -13.84 -14.97
C ARG A 3 -9.25 -14.85 -15.88
N ALA A 4 -8.81 -14.43 -17.07
CA ALA A 4 -8.10 -15.29 -18.03
C ALA A 4 -6.58 -15.02 -18.08
N ALA A 5 -6.09 -14.03 -17.34
CA ALA A 5 -4.68 -13.62 -17.32
C ALA A 5 -3.87 -14.23 -16.15
N ARG A 6 -4.53 -14.66 -15.06
CA ARG A 6 -3.91 -15.15 -13.81
C ARG A 6 -2.95 -16.35 -13.92
N GLY A 7 -2.90 -17.04 -15.05
CA GLY A 7 -2.01 -18.22 -15.20
C GLY A 7 -0.57 -17.89 -15.63
N GLY A 8 -0.33 -16.68 -16.15
CA GLY A 8 1.00 -16.22 -16.58
C GLY A 8 1.27 -14.73 -16.28
N ALA A 9 0.23 -13.94 -16.00
CA ALA A 9 0.37 -12.56 -15.56
C ALA A 9 0.97 -12.43 -14.15
N ASP A 10 0.86 -13.47 -13.31
CA ASP A 10 1.38 -13.44 -11.94
C ASP A 10 2.92 -13.53 -11.95
N ASP A 11 3.50 -14.36 -12.83
CA ASP A 11 4.95 -14.43 -13.03
C ASP A 11 5.48 -13.14 -13.68
N ASP A 12 4.79 -12.62 -14.70
CA ASP A 12 5.14 -11.35 -15.35
C ASP A 12 5.09 -10.16 -14.37
N LEU A 13 4.13 -10.15 -13.45
CA LEU A 13 4.00 -9.13 -12.40
C LEU A 13 5.15 -9.25 -11.39
N ALA A 14 5.46 -10.46 -10.95
CA ALA A 14 6.57 -10.67 -10.02
C ALA A 14 7.91 -10.20 -10.61
N ASP A 15 8.16 -10.52 -11.89
CA ASP A 15 9.34 -10.05 -12.60
C ASP A 15 9.37 -8.52 -12.73
N ALA A 16 8.22 -7.88 -13.00
CA ALA A 16 8.12 -6.43 -13.06
C ALA A 16 8.41 -5.77 -11.70
N VAL A 17 7.87 -6.31 -10.60
CA VAL A 17 8.14 -5.82 -9.24
C VAL A 17 9.62 -5.95 -8.91
N ILE A 18 10.22 -7.10 -9.21
CA ILE A 18 11.66 -7.34 -9.00
C ILE A 18 12.50 -6.36 -9.84
N ALA A 19 12.10 -6.08 -11.08
CA ALA A 19 12.79 -5.13 -11.94
C ALA A 19 12.73 -3.70 -11.39
N VAL A 20 11.58 -3.27 -10.87
CA VAL A 20 11.43 -1.98 -10.17
C VAL A 20 12.31 -1.93 -8.94
N ALA A 21 12.26 -2.95 -8.09
CA ALA A 21 13.00 -3.01 -6.84
C ALA A 21 14.53 -3.03 -7.05
N ARG A 22 15.00 -3.62 -8.16
CA ARG A 22 16.42 -3.64 -8.56
C ARG A 22 16.83 -2.47 -9.44
N SER A 23 15.95 -1.51 -9.67
CA SER A 23 16.23 -0.35 -10.49
C SER A 23 17.45 0.40 -9.99
N ARG A 24 18.30 0.87 -10.92
CA ARG A 24 19.41 1.78 -10.60
C ARG A 24 18.95 3.20 -10.27
N SER A 25 17.68 3.52 -10.55
CA SER A 25 17.08 4.78 -10.14
C SER A 25 16.47 4.61 -8.74
N PRO A 26 17.05 5.22 -7.70
CA PRO A 26 16.50 5.14 -6.34
C PRO A 26 15.12 5.79 -6.23
N ARG A 27 14.74 6.63 -7.20
CA ARG A 27 13.43 7.30 -7.23
C ARG A 27 12.32 6.43 -7.81
N LEU A 28 12.66 5.42 -8.61
CA LEU A 28 11.64 4.62 -9.30
C LEU A 28 10.78 3.83 -8.32
N PRO A 29 11.33 3.08 -7.33
CA PRO A 29 10.51 2.39 -6.35
C PRO A 29 9.60 3.33 -5.57
N ALA A 30 10.14 4.46 -5.08
CA ALA A 30 9.36 5.44 -4.34
C ALA A 30 8.19 6.00 -5.18
N ALA A 31 8.43 6.33 -6.46
CA ALA A 31 7.38 6.81 -7.35
C ALA A 31 6.27 5.77 -7.58
N VAL A 32 6.64 4.50 -7.76
CA VAL A 32 5.67 3.39 -7.87
C VAL A 32 4.87 3.24 -6.59
N VAL A 33 5.52 3.32 -5.42
CA VAL A 33 4.82 3.25 -4.13
C VAL A 33 3.84 4.41 -3.96
N VAL A 34 4.23 5.65 -4.32
CA VAL A 34 3.32 6.81 -4.30
C VAL A 34 2.09 6.58 -5.17
N GLU A 35 2.27 6.06 -6.39
CA GLU A 35 1.16 5.76 -7.29
C GLU A 35 0.22 4.72 -6.69
N LEU A 36 0.76 3.60 -6.19
CA LEU A 36 -0.03 2.53 -5.59
C LEU A 36 -0.75 2.98 -4.31
N THR A 37 -0.12 3.77 -3.45
CA THR A 37 -0.77 4.30 -2.24
C THR A 37 -1.84 5.32 -2.57
N GLY A 38 -1.65 6.12 -3.63
CA GLY A 38 -2.67 7.00 -4.19
C GLY A 38 -3.89 6.23 -4.68
N LEU A 39 -3.69 5.15 -5.44
CA LEU A 39 -4.77 4.27 -5.88
C LEU A 39 -5.52 3.62 -4.69
N CYS A 40 -4.80 3.24 -3.62
CA CYS A 40 -5.44 2.75 -2.40
C CYS A 40 -6.33 3.82 -1.77
N ALA A 41 -5.83 5.07 -1.67
CA ALA A 41 -6.60 6.19 -1.13
C ALA A 41 -7.84 6.49 -1.98
N GLU A 42 -7.72 6.48 -3.31
CA GLU A 42 -8.85 6.65 -4.22
C GLU A 42 -9.90 5.53 -4.03
N ALA A 43 -9.47 4.28 -3.94
CA ALA A 43 -10.37 3.16 -3.70
C ALA A 43 -11.11 3.29 -2.35
N ILE A 44 -10.41 3.69 -1.29
CA ILE A 44 -11.00 3.91 0.05
C ILE A 44 -12.00 5.08 0.04
N THR A 45 -11.62 6.23 -0.53
CA THR A 45 -12.49 7.41 -0.57
C THR A 45 -13.73 7.18 -1.47
N GLY A 46 -13.57 6.45 -2.57
CA GLY A 46 -14.66 6.07 -3.48
C GLY A 46 -15.74 5.17 -2.86
N ARG A 47 -15.44 4.48 -1.76
CA ARG A 47 -16.42 3.65 -1.04
C ARG A 47 -17.45 4.46 -0.25
N ARG A 48 -17.11 5.65 0.21
CA ARG A 48 -17.99 6.50 1.04
C ARG A 48 -17.97 7.94 0.56
N PRO A 49 -18.77 8.31 -0.46
CA PRO A 49 -18.95 9.71 -0.80
C PRO A 49 -19.70 10.39 0.34
N THR A 50 -18.99 11.18 1.15
CA THR A 50 -19.61 12.02 2.18
C THR A 50 -19.10 13.44 2.07
N ALA A 51 -20.00 14.41 2.20
CA ALA A 51 -19.67 15.83 2.17
C ALA A 51 -18.96 16.27 3.46
N GLY A 52 -17.75 16.84 3.36
CA GLY A 52 -17.04 17.49 4.46
C GLY A 52 -15.54 17.25 4.49
N ASN A 53 -14.83 18.00 5.34
CA ASN A 53 -13.40 17.82 5.63
C ASN A 53 -13.22 16.55 6.46
N ARG A 54 -12.65 15.49 5.87
CA ARG A 54 -12.45 14.19 6.56
C ARG A 54 -11.02 14.09 7.03
N VAL A 55 -10.85 13.55 8.23
CA VAL A 55 -9.57 13.10 8.74
C VAL A 55 -9.59 11.59 8.74
N TYR A 56 -8.61 10.98 8.09
CA TYR A 56 -8.44 9.53 8.06
C TYR A 56 -7.36 9.12 9.06
N THR A 57 -7.68 8.12 9.87
CA THR A 57 -6.75 7.46 10.79
C THR A 57 -6.82 5.95 10.56
N ALA A 58 -5.75 5.24 10.94
CA ALA A 58 -5.72 3.79 10.92
C ALA A 58 -5.67 3.25 12.35
N GLN A 59 -6.40 2.17 12.59
CA GLN A 59 -6.18 1.28 13.72
C GLN A 59 -5.41 0.07 13.20
N ILE A 60 -4.30 -0.27 13.85
CA ILE A 60 -3.50 -1.45 13.50
C ILE A 60 -3.84 -2.54 14.52
N GLU A 61 -4.18 -3.72 14.03
CA GLU A 61 -4.54 -4.88 14.84
C GLU A 61 -3.63 -6.05 14.49
N ASN A 62 -3.31 -6.87 15.48
CA ASN A 62 -2.64 -8.15 15.28
C ASN A 62 -3.65 -9.26 14.93
N GLU A 63 -3.15 -10.48 14.70
CA GLU A 63 -3.97 -11.64 14.35
C GLU A 63 -5.03 -12.02 15.42
N GLN A 64 -4.83 -11.61 16.67
CA GLN A 64 -5.79 -11.81 17.76
C GLN A 64 -6.77 -10.64 17.93
N ALA A 65 -6.87 -9.74 16.95
CA ALA A 65 -7.64 -8.49 17.01
C ALA A 65 -7.22 -7.56 18.16
N GLY A 66 -5.96 -7.68 18.61
CA GLY A 66 -5.37 -6.79 19.61
C GLY A 66 -4.82 -5.54 18.95
N ALA A 67 -5.21 -4.37 19.45
CA ALA A 67 -4.68 -3.10 18.97
C ALA A 67 -3.16 -3.01 19.22
N VAL A 68 -2.40 -2.67 18.20
CA VAL A 68 -0.95 -2.46 18.26
C VAL A 68 -0.59 -1.06 17.75
N GLY A 69 0.49 -0.49 18.28
CA GLY A 69 1.00 0.78 17.77
C GLY A 69 1.61 0.60 16.38
N ILE A 70 1.45 1.57 15.49
CA ILE A 70 2.01 1.55 14.12
C ILE A 70 3.53 1.32 14.10
N ASP A 71 4.23 1.65 15.18
CA ASP A 71 5.67 1.43 15.33
C ASP A 71 6.06 -0.04 15.55
N HIS A 72 5.09 -0.95 15.69
CA HIS A 72 5.34 -2.40 15.69
C HIS A 72 5.43 -2.98 14.28
N LEU A 73 5.03 -2.22 13.25
CA LEU A 73 5.22 -2.64 11.87
C LEU A 73 6.70 -2.52 11.47
N PRO A 74 7.20 -3.40 10.59
CA PRO A 74 8.50 -3.23 9.96
C PRO A 74 8.64 -1.82 9.37
N PRO A 75 9.83 -1.19 9.43
CA PRO A 75 10.01 0.21 9.03
C PRO A 75 9.48 0.52 7.62
N ASN A 76 9.69 -0.38 6.67
CA ASN A 76 9.30 -0.20 5.28
C ASN A 76 7.78 -0.25 5.11
N LEU A 77 7.12 -1.24 5.74
CA LEU A 77 5.68 -1.39 5.73
C LEU A 77 4.98 -0.25 6.49
N ARG A 78 5.57 0.21 7.60
CA ARG A 78 5.13 1.42 8.30
C ARG A 78 5.16 2.65 7.39
N GLY A 79 6.22 2.80 6.58
CA GLY A 79 6.31 3.85 5.58
C GLY A 79 5.18 3.77 4.57
N ALA A 80 4.90 2.59 4.03
CA ALA A 80 3.81 2.37 3.07
C ALA A 80 2.43 2.71 3.67
N VAL A 81 2.13 2.26 4.89
CA VAL A 81 0.88 2.59 5.60
C VAL A 81 0.76 4.10 5.83
N ARG A 82 1.84 4.77 6.24
CA ARG A 82 1.85 6.23 6.41
C ARG A 82 1.68 6.97 5.08
N ALA A 83 2.22 6.45 3.98
CA ALA A 83 2.00 7.00 2.65
C ALA A 83 0.51 6.93 2.23
N VAL A 84 -0.17 5.80 2.49
CA VAL A 84 -1.63 5.70 2.28
C VAL A 84 -2.39 6.71 3.13
N LEU A 85 -2.04 6.85 4.42
CA LEU A 85 -2.69 7.83 5.30
C LEU A 85 -2.46 9.28 4.84
N ALA A 86 -1.25 9.62 4.41
CA ALA A 86 -0.96 10.95 3.87
C ALA A 86 -1.77 11.21 2.59
N ALA A 87 -1.82 10.26 1.66
CA ALA A 87 -2.64 10.35 0.46
C ALA A 87 -4.14 10.50 0.78
N LEU A 88 -4.66 9.76 1.76
CA LEU A 88 -6.06 9.87 2.23
C LEU A 88 -6.39 11.24 2.83
N ASN A 89 -5.40 11.90 3.45
CA ASN A 89 -5.55 13.21 4.07
C ASN A 89 -5.11 14.37 3.16
N ASP A 90 -4.94 14.13 1.86
CA ASP A 90 -4.57 15.14 0.85
C ASP A 90 -3.21 15.82 1.16
N ASP A 91 -2.25 15.05 1.70
CA ASP A 91 -0.86 15.47 1.95
C ASP A 91 0.11 14.75 0.99
N PRO A 92 0.24 15.23 -0.26
CA PRO A 92 1.11 14.58 -1.26
C PRO A 92 2.60 14.72 -0.91
N PHE A 93 2.99 15.72 -0.12
CA PHE A 93 4.37 15.88 0.30
C PHE A 93 4.76 14.81 1.30
N ASP A 94 3.97 14.61 2.36
CA ASP A 94 4.23 13.55 3.32
C ASP A 94 4.08 12.18 2.65
N SER A 95 3.12 11.99 1.74
CA SER A 95 3.01 10.74 0.98
C SER A 95 4.29 10.38 0.23
N ALA A 96 4.95 11.35 -0.41
CA ALA A 96 6.22 11.13 -1.10
C ALA A 96 7.35 10.79 -0.13
N VAL A 97 7.46 11.51 0.99
CA VAL A 97 8.47 11.26 2.04
C VAL A 97 8.31 9.85 2.62
N GLN A 98 7.08 9.45 2.94
CA GLN A 98 6.81 8.14 3.51
C GLN A 98 7.08 7.01 2.49
N ALA A 99 6.86 7.23 1.20
CA ALA A 99 7.20 6.28 0.14
C ALA A 99 8.73 6.13 -0.05
N GLU A 100 9.50 7.22 0.09
CA GLU A 100 10.97 7.14 0.11
C GLU A 100 11.45 6.32 1.31
N LEU A 101 10.87 6.52 2.50
CA LEU A 101 11.19 5.72 3.68
C LEU A 101 10.82 4.25 3.49
N ALA A 102 9.65 3.99 2.91
CA ALA A 102 9.17 2.64 2.59
C ALA A 102 10.12 1.88 1.66
N THR A 103 10.85 2.59 0.81
CA THR A 103 11.72 2.02 -0.23
C THR A 103 13.21 2.21 0.05
N SER A 104 13.56 2.51 1.31
CA SER A 104 14.96 2.73 1.73
C SER A 104 15.77 1.44 1.98
N GLY A 105 15.11 0.29 1.90
CA GLY A 105 15.65 -1.04 2.17
C GLY A 105 16.42 -1.69 1.01
N ASP A 106 16.73 -2.99 1.17
CA ASP A 106 17.27 -3.79 0.08
C ASP A 106 16.20 -4.14 -0.98
N PRO A 107 16.58 -4.62 -2.18
CA PRO A 107 15.61 -4.92 -3.23
C PRO A 107 14.54 -5.96 -2.84
N ALA A 108 14.80 -6.87 -1.90
CA ALA A 108 13.79 -7.81 -1.45
C ALA A 108 12.76 -7.10 -0.58
N GLU A 109 13.20 -6.26 0.35
CA GLU A 109 12.30 -5.47 1.21
C GLU A 109 11.48 -4.45 0.39
N ILE A 110 12.08 -3.85 -0.66
CA ILE A 110 11.36 -2.97 -1.59
C ILE A 110 10.28 -3.73 -2.36
N ALA A 111 10.61 -4.93 -2.86
CA ALA A 111 9.65 -5.77 -3.56
C ALA A 111 8.48 -6.15 -2.64
N GLU A 112 8.76 -6.51 -1.39
CA GLU A 112 7.77 -6.82 -0.37
C GLU A 112 6.78 -5.65 -0.16
N VAL A 113 7.27 -4.41 -0.08
CA VAL A 113 6.40 -3.22 0.02
C VAL A 113 5.48 -3.08 -1.19
N ILE A 114 6.03 -3.26 -2.39
CA ILE A 114 5.23 -3.15 -3.63
C ILE A 114 4.17 -4.25 -3.68
N PHE A 115 4.51 -5.48 -3.30
CA PHE A 115 3.54 -6.57 -3.20
C PHE A 115 2.45 -6.30 -2.16
N HIS A 116 2.78 -5.70 -1.02
CA HIS A 116 1.78 -5.25 -0.05
C HIS A 116 0.81 -4.23 -0.64
N CYS A 117 1.32 -3.19 -1.29
CA CYS A 117 0.47 -2.17 -1.92
C CYS A 117 -0.44 -2.76 -3.01
N LEU A 118 0.07 -3.70 -3.81
CA LEU A 118 -0.73 -4.42 -4.81
C LEU A 118 -1.79 -5.32 -4.16
N GLY A 119 -1.42 -6.03 -3.09
CA GLY A 119 -2.33 -6.86 -2.30
C GLY A 119 -3.48 -6.04 -1.72
N TRP A 120 -3.17 -4.87 -1.16
CA TRP A 120 -4.17 -3.91 -0.68
C TRP A 120 -5.15 -3.48 -1.77
N LEU A 121 -4.69 -3.21 -2.99
CA LEU A 121 -5.59 -2.86 -4.09
C LEU A 121 -6.55 -4.02 -4.44
N LEU A 122 -6.06 -5.26 -4.41
CA LEU A 122 -6.90 -6.44 -4.64
C LEU A 122 -7.92 -6.64 -3.51
N GLU A 123 -7.48 -6.53 -2.25
CA GLU A 123 -8.38 -6.57 -1.08
C GLU A 123 -9.44 -5.46 -1.17
N LEU A 124 -9.02 -4.27 -1.59
CA LEU A 124 -9.90 -3.12 -1.73
C LEU A 124 -10.88 -3.25 -2.92
N ASP A 125 -10.61 -4.11 -3.90
CA ASP A 125 -11.57 -4.41 -4.98
C ASP A 125 -12.57 -5.51 -4.56
N GLU A 126 -12.11 -6.48 -3.76
CA GLU A 126 -12.92 -7.64 -3.35
C GLU A 126 -13.86 -7.36 -2.16
N GLU A 127 -13.48 -6.46 -1.25
CA GLU A 127 -14.23 -6.21 -0.01
C GLU A 127 -15.59 -5.51 -0.23
N PRO A 128 -16.65 -5.91 0.52
CA PRO A 128 -17.93 -5.23 0.48
C PRO A 128 -17.83 -3.78 0.96
N ARG A 129 -18.37 -2.84 0.18
CA ARG A 129 -18.36 -1.39 0.50
C ARG A 129 -19.07 -1.00 1.81
N SER A 130 -19.83 -1.92 2.41
CA SER A 130 -20.55 -1.72 3.67
C SER A 130 -19.65 -1.78 4.91
N LEU A 131 -18.46 -2.36 4.82
CA LEU A 131 -17.51 -2.47 5.93
C LEU A 131 -16.48 -1.32 5.89
N PRO A 132 -15.89 -0.94 7.04
CA PRO A 132 -14.65 -0.15 7.02
C PRO A 132 -13.58 -0.88 6.18
N PRO A 133 -12.83 -0.17 5.32
CA PRO A 133 -11.75 -0.79 4.57
C PRO A 133 -10.68 -1.34 5.51
N SER A 134 -10.23 -2.56 5.25
CA SER A 134 -9.10 -3.17 5.95
C SER A 134 -7.95 -3.42 4.97
N LEU A 135 -6.71 -3.23 5.43
CA LEU A 135 -5.49 -3.46 4.67
C LEU A 135 -4.65 -4.48 5.43
N ARG A 136 -4.37 -5.64 4.84
CA ARG A 136 -3.59 -6.66 5.54
C ARG A 136 -2.10 -6.43 5.39
N CYS A 137 -1.41 -6.47 6.52
CA CYS A 137 0.05 -6.40 6.60
C CYS A 137 0.55 -7.81 6.91
N PHE A 138 1.26 -8.43 5.97
CA PHE A 138 1.89 -9.74 6.16
C PHE A 138 3.35 -9.50 6.52
N THR A 139 3.76 -9.93 7.70
CA THR A 139 5.15 -9.83 8.15
C THR A 139 5.63 -11.26 8.37
N ASP A 140 6.54 -11.74 7.52
CA ASP A 140 7.15 -13.07 7.66
C ASP A 140 8.00 -13.20 8.94
#